data_AF-A0A916AZD3-F1
#
_entry.id   AF-A0A916AZD3-F1
#
_cell.length_a   1.000
_cell.length_b   1.000
_cell.length_c   1.000
_cell.angle_alpha   90.00
_cell.angle_beta   90.00
_cell.angle_gamma   90.00
#
_symmetry.space_group_name_H-M   'P 1'
#
loop_
_entity.id
_entity.type
_entity.pdbx_description
1 polymer ?
#
loop_
_entity_poly.entity_id
_entity_poly.type
_entity_poly.pdbx_seq_one_letter_code
_entity_poly.pdbx_strand_id
1 'polypeptide(L)'
;MQLDLSGAEQMEQQQLPQFTLDAFRRTVVHYGQWLAQAEHQFGMEKAMEIEAEVWEASFGNQITRLGKTLGFEVDAGRPAFL
;
A
#
# COMPACT_ATOMS: atom_id res chain seq x y z
N MET A 1 7.07 -2.61 17.54
CA MET A 1 5.98 -3.59 17.40
C MET A 1 6.39 -4.53 16.29
N GLN A 2 6.83 -5.75 16.63
CA GLN A 2 7.10 -6.79 15.64
C GLN A 2 5.73 -7.19 15.08
N LEU A 3 5.48 -7.03 13.79
CA LEU A 3 4.30 -7.61 13.16
C LEU A 3 4.48 -9.13 13.22
N ASP A 4 3.66 -9.78 14.03
CA ASP A 4 3.58 -11.23 14.09
C ASP A 4 2.94 -11.73 12.80
N LEU A 5 3.78 -12.24 11.89
CA LEU A 5 3.36 -12.76 10.59
C LEU A 5 3.03 -14.26 10.64
N SER A 6 3.12 -14.91 11.80
CA SER A 6 2.88 -16.36 11.94
C SER A 6 1.47 -16.79 11.52
N GLY A 7 0.48 -15.91 11.66
CA GLY A 7 -0.88 -16.14 11.17
C GLY A 7 -1.02 -16.10 9.64
N ALA A 8 -0.17 -15.36 8.93
CA ALA A 8 -0.16 -15.31 7.47
C ALA A 8 0.47 -16.57 6.86
N GLU A 9 1.47 -17.15 7.54
CA GLU A 9 2.13 -18.39 7.15
C GLU A 9 1.23 -19.64 7.33
N GLN A 10 0.21 -19.54 8.18
CA GLN A 10 -0.74 -20.63 8.48
C GLN A 10 -2.02 -20.60 7.63
N MET A 11 -2.16 -19.66 6.70
CA MET A 11 -3.36 -19.56 5.85
C MET A 11 -3.35 -20.65 4.76
N GLU A 12 -4.47 -21.36 4.63
CA GLU A 12 -4.65 -22.32 3.54
C GLU A 12 -4.52 -21.59 2.18
N GLN A 13 -3.88 -22.20 1.17
CA GLN A 13 -3.56 -21.51 -0.10
C GLN A 13 -4.77 -20.84 -0.78
N GLN A 14 -5.99 -21.33 -0.52
CA GLN A 14 -7.24 -20.77 -1.06
C GLN A 14 -7.71 -19.49 -0.34
N GLN A 15 -7.25 -19.24 0.89
CA GLN A 15 -7.62 -18.07 1.69
C GLN A 15 -6.70 -16.87 1.44
N LEU A 16 -5.46 -17.12 1.00
CA LEU A 16 -4.47 -16.08 0.74
C LEU A 16 -4.90 -15.07 -0.36
N PRO A 17 -5.52 -15.49 -1.48
CA PRO A 17 -6.03 -14.56 -2.49
C PRO A 17 -7.13 -13.66 -1.95
N GLN A 18 -8.09 -14.22 -1.21
CA GLN A 18 -9.18 -13.45 -0.61
C GLN A 18 -8.65 -12.41 0.39
N PHE A 19 -7.70 -12.82 1.24
CA PHE A 19 -7.06 -11.91 2.18
C PHE A 19 -6.29 -10.79 1.47
N THR A 20 -5.59 -11.11 0.38
CA THR A 20 -4.87 -10.12 -0.44
C THR A 20 -5.83 -9.10 -1.04
N LEU A 21 -6.96 -9.56 -1.61
CA LEU A 21 -7.99 -8.69 -2.17
C LEU A 21 -8.63 -7.81 -1.09
N ASP A 22 -8.91 -8.36 0.09
CA ASP A 22 -9.47 -7.59 1.21
C ASP A 22 -8.47 -6.57 1.76
N ALA A 23 -7.19 -6.91 1.85
CA ALA A 23 -6.15 -5.97 2.24
C ALA A 23 -6.03 -4.83 1.24
N PHE A 24 -5.99 -5.15 -0.06
CA PHE A 24 -5.97 -4.14 -1.13
C PHE A 24 -7.18 -3.21 -1.07
N ARG A 25 -8.39 -3.78 -0.95
CA ARG A 25 -9.63 -3.00 -0.82
C ARG A 25 -9.57 -2.04 0.38
N ARG A 26 -9.06 -2.49 1.53
CA ARG A 26 -8.90 -1.66 2.73
C ARG A 26 -7.89 -0.53 2.51
N THR A 27 -6.78 -0.78 1.81
CA THR A 27 -5.81 0.27 1.45
C THR A 27 -6.45 1.35 0.59
N VAL A 28 -7.22 0.98 -0.44
CA VAL A 28 -7.90 1.96 -1.32
C VAL A 28 -8.91 2.80 -0.54
N VAL A 29 -9.75 2.16 0.28
CA VAL A 29 -10.73 2.86 1.12
C VAL A 29 -10.03 3.80 2.11
N HIS A 30 -8.98 3.33 2.77
CA HIS A 30 -8.18 4.14 3.70
C HIS A 30 -7.59 5.36 3.00
N TYR A 31 -7.03 5.20 1.80
CA TYR A 31 -6.44 6.29 1.03
C TYR A 31 -7.46 7.38 0.71
N GLY A 32 -8.65 6.99 0.24
CA GLY A 32 -9.74 7.94 -0.04
C GLY A 32 -10.23 8.66 1.22
N GLN A 33 -10.40 7.95 2.33
CA GLN A 33 -10.81 8.55 3.61
C GLN A 33 -9.76 9.51 4.15
N TRP A 34 -8.49 9.14 4.06
CA TRP A 34 -7.38 9.99 4.47
C TRP A 34 -7.29 11.26 3.63
N LEU A 35 -7.42 11.14 2.29
CA LEU A 35 -7.39 12.29 1.39
C LEU A 35 -8.58 13.24 1.65
N ALA A 36 -9.79 12.70 1.82
CA ALA A 36 -10.97 13.50 2.18
C ALA A 36 -10.77 14.25 3.51
N GLN A 37 -10.11 13.61 4.49
CA GLN A 37 -9.79 14.26 5.77
C GLN A 37 -8.67 15.31 5.64
N ALA A 38 -7.71 15.11 4.73
CA ALA A 38 -6.68 16.09 4.42
C ALA A 38 -7.29 17.32 3.71
N GLU A 39 -8.17 17.10 2.73
CA GLU A 39 -8.94 18.15 2.07
C GLU A 39 -9.77 18.94 3.08
N HIS A 40 -10.49 18.26 3.97
CA HIS A 40 -11.31 18.91 4.99
C HIS A 40 -10.49 19.81 5.93
N GLN A 41 -9.24 19.44 6.24
CA GLN A 41 -8.39 20.19 7.17
C GLN A 41 -7.58 21.31 6.51
N PHE A 42 -7.12 21.10 5.28
CA PHE A 42 -6.11 21.95 4.65
C PHE A 42 -6.59 22.59 3.34
N GLY A 43 -7.76 22.22 2.85
CA GLY A 43 -8.25 22.58 1.52
C GLY A 43 -7.62 21.71 0.42
N MET A 44 -8.26 21.69 -0.75
CA MET A 44 -7.88 20.79 -1.86
C MET A 44 -6.45 21.01 -2.36
N GLU A 45 -6.02 22.26 -2.54
CA GLU A 45 -4.68 22.58 -3.06
C GLU A 45 -3.60 21.98 -2.16
N LYS A 46 -3.67 22.26 -0.84
CA LYS A 46 -2.69 21.73 0.10
C LYS A 46 -2.80 20.22 0.28
N ALA A 47 -4.02 19.67 0.22
CA ALA A 47 -4.23 18.23 0.29
C ALA A 47 -3.56 17.49 -0.88
N MET A 48 -3.61 18.04 -2.09
CA MET A 48 -2.93 17.46 -3.26
C MET A 48 -1.40 17.53 -3.15
N GLU A 49 -0.84 18.60 -2.58
CA GLU A 49 0.60 18.66 -2.30
C GLU A 49 1.04 17.57 -1.32
N ILE A 50 0.26 17.37 -0.25
CA ILE A 50 0.51 16.34 0.76
C ILE A 50 0.35 14.95 0.14
N GLU A 51 -0.69 14.75 -0.68
CA GLU A 51 -0.96 13.50 -1.39
C GLU A 51 0.21 13.10 -2.28
N ALA A 52 0.77 14.03 -3.05
CA ALA A 52 1.91 13.77 -3.93
C ALA A 52 3.15 13.31 -3.14
N GLU A 53 3.46 13.95 -2.01
CA GLU A 53 4.58 13.56 -1.15
C GLU A 53 4.37 12.17 -0.52
N VAL A 54 3.15 11.90 -0.06
CA VAL A 54 2.78 10.61 0.52
C VAL A 54 2.76 9.50 -0.53
N TRP A 55 2.32 9.78 -1.76
CA TRP A 55 2.30 8.80 -2.85
C TRP A 55 3.70 8.29 -3.16
N GLU A 56 4.65 9.19 -3.41
CA GLU A 56 6.04 8.81 -3.73
C GLU A 56 6.66 7.93 -2.64
N ALA A 57 6.48 8.32 -1.38
CA ALA A 57 6.99 7.55 -0.25
C ALA A 57 6.25 6.21 -0.09
N SER A 58 4.92 6.22 -0.16
CA SER A 58 4.10 5.03 0.13
C SER A 58 4.17 3.99 -0.99
N PHE A 59 4.17 4.41 -2.25
CA PHE A 59 4.23 3.52 -3.40
C PHE A 59 5.57 2.79 -3.46
N GLY A 60 6.68 3.50 -3.33
CA GLY A 60 8.02 2.90 -3.34
C GLY A 60 8.20 1.85 -2.23
N ASN A 61 7.68 2.15 -1.02
CA ASN A 61 7.67 1.19 0.09
C ASN A 61 6.80 -0.05 -0.20
N GLN A 62 5.60 0.14 -0.73
CA GLN A 62 4.68 -0.96 -1.06
C GLN A 62 5.26 -1.88 -2.13
N ILE A 63 5.76 -1.32 -3.23
CA ILE A 63 6.35 -2.09 -4.33
C ILE A 63 7.63 -2.81 -3.90
N THR A 64 8.49 -2.17 -3.12
CA THR A 64 9.69 -2.83 -2.58
C THR A 64 9.34 -4.06 -1.73
N ARG A 65 8.27 -3.97 -0.92
CA ARG A 65 7.81 -5.11 -0.11
C ARG A 65 7.16 -6.19 -0.96
N LEU A 66 6.32 -5.81 -1.93
CA LEU A 66 5.68 -6.74 -2.85
C LEU A 66 6.70 -7.49 -3.71
N GLY A 67 7.72 -6.81 -4.23
CA GLY A 67 8.80 -7.43 -5.01
C GLY A 67 9.55 -8.50 -4.23
N LYS A 68 9.88 -8.22 -2.96
CA LYS A 68 10.48 -9.21 -2.05
C LYS A 68 9.58 -10.41 -1.78
N THR A 69 8.28 -10.18 -1.58
CA THR A 69 7.32 -11.25 -1.27
C THR A 69 6.98 -12.10 -2.50
N LEU A 70 6.85 -11.48 -3.67
CA LEU A 70 6.37 -12.12 -4.90
C LEU A 70 7.50 -12.51 -5.87
N GLY A 71 8.75 -12.11 -5.60
CA GLY A 71 9.93 -12.54 -6.36
C GLY A 71 10.17 -11.79 -7.66
N PHE A 72 9.78 -10.51 -7.75
CA PHE A 72 10.06 -9.66 -8.92
C PHE A 72 11.04 -8.53 -8.60
N GLU A 73 11.79 -8.11 -9.62
CA GLU A 73 12.77 -7.03 -9.50
C GLU A 73 12.12 -5.65 -9.41
N VAL A 74 12.69 -4.79 -8.57
CA VAL A 74 12.25 -3.41 -8.34
C VAL A 74 13.44 -2.48 -8.62
N ASP A 75 13.26 -1.53 -9.53
CA ASP A 75 14.21 -0.46 -9.83
C ASP A 75 13.59 0.90 -9.49
N ALA A 76 14.33 1.75 -8.79
CA ALA A 76 13.91 3.09 -8.39
C ALA A 76 12.45 3.18 -7.87
N GLY A 77 12.04 2.24 -7.01
CA GLY A 77 10.69 2.20 -6.41
C GLY A 77 9.57 1.72 -7.34
N ARG A 78 9.90 1.19 -8.51
CA ARG A 78 8.98 0.67 -9.52
C ARG A 78 9.33 -0.77 -9.91
N PRO A 79 8.37 -1.61 -10.34
CA PRO A 79 8.71 -2.90 -10.93
C PRO A 79 9.60 -2.71 -12.15
N ALA A 80 10.70 -3.46 -12.27
CA ALA A 80 11.68 -3.30 -13.35
C ALA A 80 11.14 -3.63 -14.76
N PHE A 81 9.93 -4.20 -14.84
CA PHE A 81 9.24 -4.53 -16.10
C PHE A 81 8.28 -3.43 -16.57
N LEU A 82 8.18 -2.29 -15.85
CA LEU A 82 7.44 -1.10 -16.24
C LEU A 82 8.40 0.00 -16.73
#